data_AF-A0A7S2FUE5-F1
#
_entry.id   AF-A0A7S2FUE5-F1
#
_cell.length_a   1.000
_cell.length_b   1.000
_cell.length_c   1.000
_cell.angle_alpha   90.00
_cell.angle_beta   90.00
_cell.angle_gamma   90.00
#
_symmetry.space_group_name_H-M   'P 1'
#
loop_
_entity.id
_entity.type
_entity.pdbx_description
1 polymer ?
#
loop_
_entity_poly.entity_id
_entity_poly.type
_entity_poly.pdbx_seq_one_letter_code
_entity_poly.pdbx_strand_id
1 'polypeptide(L)'
;SFQFPSAGSPVQVVITQHDVTQLRQVVTITGLRHMHPVIVAKSLLKAALHTGGVLCKKDFDRTIRTLVPSEDMDNEYVSSAGAAAAASFTKSDLSVVLSSFFFAFETFPGMGVNAAELAVGFTLLCAGNKSEKLAVAWELIAGSSGGAQSLENPARLTRRGVWRFLRAYLKMIIGVSGTIRGLTPSELACAADRGAVWMAALVFKDAKGRTRHQANHKSITFDDFAVWYTFGGYQVASWFELLDLNKWAVVASDETESTTSWEESGPIARSNSNETSNASGGRRDQSDDNYSEDDGDDDDDGLL
;
A
#
# COMPACT_ATOMS: atom_id res chain seq x y z
N SER A 1 1.56 -20.44 -0.08
CA SER A 1 1.26 -20.44 -1.52
C SER A 1 -0.25 -20.30 -1.71
N PHE A 2 -0.69 -19.87 -2.87
CA PHE A 2 -2.11 -19.85 -3.24
C PHE A 2 -2.25 -20.15 -4.75
N GLN A 3 -3.45 -20.50 -5.19
CA GLN A 3 -3.72 -20.88 -6.57
C GLN A 3 -4.77 -19.96 -7.18
N PHE A 4 -4.60 -19.65 -8.46
CA PHE A 4 -5.67 -19.06 -9.26
C PHE A 4 -6.38 -20.15 -10.05
N PRO A 5 -7.72 -20.08 -10.18
CA PRO A 5 -8.45 -20.95 -11.10
C PRO A 5 -7.92 -20.76 -12.52
N SER A 6 -7.44 -21.84 -13.15
CA SER A 6 -7.14 -21.88 -14.58
C SER A 6 -7.89 -23.06 -15.21
N ALA A 7 -8.32 -22.90 -16.46
CA ALA A 7 -8.71 -24.04 -17.27
C ALA A 7 -7.42 -24.76 -17.68
N GLY A 8 -7.07 -25.84 -16.98
CA GLY A 8 -5.81 -26.58 -17.13
C GLY A 8 -5.06 -26.74 -15.80
N SER A 9 -3.74 -26.51 -15.82
CA SER A 9 -2.92 -26.54 -14.60
C SER A 9 -3.01 -25.18 -13.88
N PRO A 10 -3.49 -25.12 -12.62
CA PRO A 10 -3.56 -23.87 -11.87
C PRO A 10 -2.16 -23.29 -11.69
N VAL A 11 -2.01 -21.99 -11.97
CA VAL A 11 -0.76 -21.30 -11.63
C VAL A 11 -0.71 -21.17 -10.11
N GLN A 12 0.22 -21.91 -9.51
CA GLN A 12 0.49 -21.84 -8.09
C GLN A 12 1.50 -20.73 -7.83
N VAL A 13 1.07 -19.69 -7.13
CA VAL A 13 1.98 -18.66 -6.64
C VAL A 13 2.57 -19.14 -5.33
N VAL A 14 3.89 -19.27 -5.33
CA VAL A 14 4.69 -19.64 -4.16
C VAL A 14 5.58 -18.45 -3.85
N ILE A 15 5.39 -17.88 -2.65
CA ILE A 15 6.26 -16.85 -2.12
C ILE A 15 7.27 -17.56 -1.23
N THR A 16 8.54 -17.43 -1.58
CA THR A 16 9.68 -18.05 -0.90
C THR A 16 10.38 -17.04 0.01
N GLN A 17 11.26 -17.51 0.89
CA GLN A 17 12.10 -16.63 1.71
C GLN A 17 13.04 -15.75 0.85
N HIS A 18 13.42 -16.24 -0.33
CA HIS A 18 14.21 -15.46 -1.29
C HIS A 18 13.40 -14.27 -1.82
N ASP A 19 12.14 -14.49 -2.19
CA ASP A 19 11.24 -13.44 -2.68
C ASP A 19 11.01 -12.36 -1.61
N VAL A 20 10.83 -12.77 -0.35
CA VAL A 20 10.71 -11.86 0.79
C VAL A 20 11.97 -11.01 0.97
N THR A 21 13.15 -11.63 0.91
CA THR A 21 14.44 -10.94 1.05
C THR A 21 14.65 -9.95 -0.08
N GLN A 22 14.35 -10.35 -1.32
CA GLN A 22 14.48 -9.48 -2.50
C GLN A 22 13.51 -8.30 -2.42
N LEU A 23 12.23 -8.54 -2.07
CA LEU A 23 11.26 -7.48 -1.89
C LEU A 23 11.70 -6.50 -0.80
N ARG A 24 12.21 -6.99 0.33
CA ARG A 24 12.77 -6.16 1.41
C ARG A 24 13.89 -5.27 0.90
N GLN A 25 14.87 -5.82 0.18
CA GLN A 25 15.97 -5.05 -0.39
C GLN A 25 15.46 -3.96 -1.32
N VAL A 26 14.54 -4.30 -2.24
CA VAL A 26 13.96 -3.34 -3.19
C VAL A 26 13.27 -2.19 -2.46
N VAL A 27 12.37 -2.47 -1.51
CA VAL A 27 11.59 -1.41 -0.87
C VAL A 27 12.41 -0.57 0.13
N THR A 28 13.48 -1.14 0.71
CA THR A 28 14.43 -0.40 1.56
C THR A 28 15.31 0.51 0.73
N ILE A 29 15.95 0.00 -0.32
CA ILE A 29 16.89 0.75 -1.16
C ILE A 29 16.17 1.85 -1.94
N THR A 30 14.96 1.58 -2.43
CA THR A 30 14.20 2.57 -3.20
C THR A 30 13.50 3.62 -2.34
N GLY A 31 13.42 3.41 -1.02
CA GLY A 31 12.61 4.22 -0.11
C GLY A 31 11.09 4.15 -0.37
N LEU A 32 10.62 3.35 -1.34
CA LEU A 32 9.20 3.29 -1.72
C LEU A 32 8.30 2.93 -0.53
N ARG A 33 8.79 2.12 0.42
CA ARG A 33 8.03 1.75 1.64
C ARG A 33 7.66 2.94 2.52
N HIS A 34 8.31 4.08 2.35
CA HIS A 34 8.05 5.32 3.07
C HIS A 34 7.21 6.32 2.26
N MET A 35 6.97 6.04 0.97
CA MET A 35 6.21 6.91 0.09
C MET A 35 4.72 6.56 0.13
N HIS A 36 3.88 7.58 0.24
CA HIS A 36 2.43 7.41 0.13
C HIS A 36 2.05 6.92 -1.29
N PRO A 37 1.16 5.92 -1.45
CA PRO A 37 0.85 5.31 -2.75
C PRO A 37 0.44 6.30 -3.85
N VAL A 38 -0.27 7.37 -3.47
CA VAL A 38 -0.72 8.42 -4.41
C VAL A 38 0.45 9.14 -5.09
N ILE A 39 1.58 9.35 -4.41
CA ILE A 39 2.74 10.05 -4.97
C ILE A 39 3.38 9.22 -6.10
N VAL A 40 3.57 7.92 -5.84
CA VAL A 40 4.11 6.97 -6.81
C VAL A 40 3.15 6.84 -8.01
N ALA A 41 1.86 6.67 -7.73
CA ALA A 41 0.84 6.55 -8.77
C ALA A 41 0.76 7.80 -9.67
N LYS A 42 0.73 9.01 -9.09
CA LYS A 42 0.73 10.26 -9.85
C LYS A 42 1.95 10.40 -10.76
N SER A 43 3.12 9.97 -10.27
CA SER A 43 4.36 10.01 -11.04
C SER A 43 4.30 9.10 -12.28
N LEU A 44 3.83 7.86 -12.11
CA LEU A 44 3.65 6.92 -13.23
C LEU A 44 2.57 7.38 -14.22
N LEU A 45 1.45 7.92 -13.74
CA LEU A 45 0.39 8.45 -14.59
C LEU A 45 0.85 9.68 -15.38
N LYS A 46 1.59 10.60 -14.75
CA LYS A 46 2.14 11.79 -15.41
C LYS A 46 3.06 11.41 -16.57
N ALA A 47 3.88 10.38 -16.40
CA ALA A 47 4.77 9.90 -17.44
C ALA A 47 4.04 9.30 -18.66
N ALA A 48 2.77 8.88 -18.51
CA ALA A 48 1.95 8.32 -19.56
C ALA A 48 0.86 9.28 -20.10
N LEU A 49 0.89 10.55 -19.69
CA LEU A 49 -0.16 11.51 -20.05
C LEU A 49 -0.22 11.76 -21.57
N HIS A 50 0.94 11.91 -22.21
CA HIS A 50 1.04 12.21 -23.64
C HIS A 50 0.81 11.00 -24.56
N THR A 51 0.71 9.80 -23.98
CA THR A 51 0.57 8.53 -24.70
C THR A 51 -0.79 7.88 -24.48
N GLY A 52 -1.78 8.63 -23.98
CA GLY A 52 -3.12 8.11 -23.71
C GLY A 52 -3.16 7.07 -22.60
N GLY A 53 -2.25 7.16 -21.61
CA GLY A 53 -2.18 6.24 -20.47
C GLY A 53 -1.35 4.97 -20.71
N VAL A 54 -0.56 4.93 -21.79
CA VAL A 54 0.39 3.84 -22.09
C VAL A 54 1.80 4.24 -21.68
N LEU A 55 2.38 3.58 -20.68
CA LEU A 55 3.74 3.84 -20.22
C LEU A 55 4.73 2.93 -20.94
N CYS A 56 5.69 3.50 -21.69
CA CYS A 56 6.77 2.72 -22.28
C CYS A 56 7.91 2.48 -21.28
N LYS A 57 8.79 1.51 -21.56
CA LYS A 57 9.91 1.16 -20.66
C LYS A 57 10.85 2.35 -20.39
N LYS A 58 11.12 3.18 -21.40
CA LYS A 58 12.00 4.35 -21.29
C LYS A 58 11.44 5.39 -20.32
N ASP A 59 10.13 5.65 -20.39
CA ASP A 59 9.46 6.62 -19.52
C ASP A 59 9.28 6.07 -18.10
N PHE A 60 9.03 4.76 -17.97
CA PHE A 60 9.07 4.06 -16.70
C PHE A 60 10.45 4.22 -16.02
N ASP A 61 11.55 3.91 -16.72
CA ASP A 61 12.90 4.03 -16.15
C ASP A 61 13.25 5.45 -15.72
N ARG A 62 12.83 6.45 -16.50
CA ARG A 62 13.00 7.86 -16.12
C ARG A 62 12.20 8.19 -14.86
N THR A 63 10.98 7.70 -14.75
CA THR A 63 10.12 7.92 -13.59
C THR A 63 10.72 7.29 -12.34
N ILE A 64 11.18 6.05 -12.43
CA ILE A 64 11.85 5.35 -11.32
C ILE A 64 13.11 6.09 -10.87
N ARG A 65 13.96 6.58 -11.78
CA ARG A 65 15.15 7.37 -11.42
C ARG A 65 14.81 8.71 -10.74
N THR A 66 13.62 9.24 -11.00
CA THR A 66 13.15 10.47 -10.35
C THR A 66 12.58 10.18 -8.95
N LEU A 67 11.93 9.02 -8.79
CA LEU A 67 11.36 8.58 -7.52
C LEU A 67 12.41 8.00 -6.55
N VAL A 68 13.51 7.47 -7.07
CA VAL A 68 14.59 6.88 -6.27
C VAL A 68 15.80 7.81 -6.35
N PRO A 69 16.03 8.68 -5.35
CA PRO A 69 17.15 9.60 -5.34
C PRO A 69 18.47 8.83 -5.46
N SER A 70 19.39 9.33 -6.29
CA SER A 70 20.69 8.67 -6.49
C SER A 70 21.60 8.78 -5.26
N GLU A 71 21.36 9.76 -4.40
CA GLU A 71 22.14 10.00 -3.17
C GLU A 71 21.89 8.94 -2.09
N ASP A 72 20.71 8.30 -2.08
CA ASP A 72 20.37 7.20 -1.18
C ASP A 72 21.04 5.87 -1.58
N MET A 73 21.59 5.79 -2.80
CA MET A 73 22.27 4.60 -3.32
C MET A 73 23.77 4.58 -3.02
N ASP A 74 24.37 5.76 -2.80
CA ASP A 74 25.81 5.94 -2.59
C ASP A 74 26.17 6.06 -1.09
N ASN A 75 25.19 6.29 -0.22
CA ASN A 75 25.42 6.36 1.22
C ASN A 75 25.37 4.97 1.86
N GLU A 76 26.55 4.54 2.28
CA GLU A 76 26.88 3.49 3.23
C GLU A 76 26.15 3.70 4.58
N TYR A 77 24.83 3.59 4.59
CA TYR A 77 23.98 3.64 5.78
C TYR A 77 23.30 2.28 5.98
N VAL A 78 24.12 1.24 6.12
CA VAL A 78 23.66 -0.02 6.69
C VAL A 78 24.30 -0.19 8.05
N SER A 79 23.74 0.51 9.04
CA SER A 79 24.05 0.28 10.44
C SER A 79 23.66 -1.15 10.84
N SER A 80 24.70 -1.92 11.15
CA SER A 80 24.78 -3.16 11.95
C SER A 80 23.47 -3.92 12.22
N ALA A 81 23.02 -4.69 11.23
CA ALA A 81 22.36 -6.01 11.33
C ALA A 81 21.93 -6.51 9.93
N GLY A 82 21.66 -5.59 9.00
CA GLY A 82 21.24 -5.86 7.61
C GLY A 82 22.35 -5.80 6.53
N ALA A 83 23.59 -5.44 6.91
CA ALA A 83 24.68 -5.07 6.00
C ALA A 83 25.17 -6.20 5.11
N ALA A 84 25.22 -7.44 5.60
CA ALA A 84 25.78 -8.55 4.84
C ALA A 84 24.92 -8.95 3.61
N ALA A 85 23.59 -8.74 3.67
CA ALA A 85 22.69 -9.02 2.55
C ALA A 85 22.53 -7.81 1.61
N ALA A 86 22.61 -6.59 2.12
CA ALA A 86 22.55 -5.37 1.30
C ALA A 86 23.86 -5.14 0.50
N ALA A 87 25.01 -5.55 1.03
CA ALA A 87 26.32 -5.36 0.38
C ALA A 87 26.50 -6.11 -0.96
N SER A 88 25.60 -7.04 -1.32
CA SER A 88 25.61 -7.72 -2.61
C SER A 88 24.52 -7.27 -3.58
N PHE A 89 23.57 -6.43 -3.16
CA PHE A 89 22.45 -6.01 -4.00
C PHE A 89 22.81 -4.71 -4.74
N THR A 90 23.21 -4.86 -6.00
CA THR A 90 23.72 -3.76 -6.81
C THR A 90 22.61 -2.91 -7.43
N LYS A 91 22.95 -1.71 -7.91
CA LYS A 91 22.08 -0.90 -8.77
C LYS A 91 21.59 -1.66 -10.01
N SER A 92 22.43 -2.54 -10.57
CA SER A 92 22.03 -3.43 -11.66
C SER A 92 20.94 -4.41 -11.21
N ASP A 93 21.08 -5.05 -10.04
CA ASP A 93 20.07 -5.97 -9.51
C ASP A 93 18.74 -5.26 -9.29
N LEU A 94 18.78 -4.06 -8.71
CA LEU A 94 17.60 -3.22 -8.53
C LEU A 94 16.92 -2.91 -9.87
N SER A 95 17.71 -2.52 -10.88
CA SER A 95 17.21 -2.22 -12.21
C SER A 95 16.59 -3.46 -12.87
N VAL A 96 17.17 -4.65 -12.69
CA VAL A 96 16.62 -5.92 -13.19
C VAL A 96 15.28 -6.21 -12.54
N VAL A 97 15.18 -6.07 -11.21
CA VAL A 97 13.94 -6.37 -10.46
C VAL A 97 12.83 -5.38 -10.78
N LEU A 98 13.11 -4.07 -10.78
CA LEU A 98 12.09 -3.08 -11.16
C LEU A 98 11.65 -3.23 -12.63
N SER A 99 12.57 -3.65 -13.51
CA SER A 99 12.23 -3.97 -14.90
C SER A 99 11.35 -5.22 -14.98
N SER A 100 11.59 -6.27 -14.18
CA SER A 100 10.74 -7.45 -14.17
C SER A 100 9.32 -7.12 -13.72
N PHE A 101 9.16 -6.19 -12.77
CA PHE A 101 7.83 -5.69 -12.38
C PHE A 101 7.13 -4.98 -13.53
N PHE A 102 7.84 -4.15 -14.31
CA PHE A 102 7.27 -3.56 -15.52
C PHE A 102 6.85 -4.64 -16.53
N PHE A 103 7.74 -5.60 -16.80
CA PHE A 103 7.47 -6.65 -17.79
C PHE A 103 6.36 -7.62 -17.36
N ALA A 104 6.10 -7.78 -16.06
CA ALA A 104 4.92 -8.51 -15.58
C ALA A 104 3.59 -7.85 -16.04
N PHE A 105 3.62 -6.56 -16.38
CA PHE A 105 2.46 -5.85 -16.91
C PHE A 105 2.42 -5.81 -18.43
N GLU A 106 3.56 -5.97 -19.10
CA GLU A 106 3.67 -5.94 -20.56
C GLU A 106 3.17 -7.25 -21.17
N THR A 107 2.03 -7.18 -21.86
CA THR A 107 1.46 -8.36 -22.53
C THR A 107 2.12 -8.63 -23.89
N PHE A 108 2.51 -7.56 -24.59
CA PHE A 108 3.17 -7.64 -25.89
C PHE A 108 4.49 -6.86 -25.84
N PRO A 109 5.64 -7.49 -26.14
CA PRO A 109 6.93 -6.84 -26.06
C PRO A 109 6.99 -5.52 -26.84
N GLY A 110 7.44 -4.45 -26.19
CA GLY A 110 7.65 -3.14 -26.80
C GLY A 110 6.40 -2.27 -26.92
N MET A 111 5.21 -2.78 -26.59
CA MET A 111 3.96 -2.01 -26.64
C MET A 111 3.73 -1.17 -25.39
N GLY A 112 4.54 -1.34 -24.35
CA GLY A 112 4.36 -0.66 -23.07
C GLY A 112 3.22 -1.24 -22.24
N VAL A 113 2.85 -0.54 -21.18
CA VAL A 113 1.89 -1.02 -20.18
C VAL A 113 0.83 0.03 -19.88
N ASN A 114 -0.34 -0.40 -19.40
CA ASN A 114 -1.34 0.53 -18.90
C ASN A 114 -0.84 1.16 -17.59
N ALA A 115 -0.64 2.48 -17.58
CA ALA A 115 -0.03 3.19 -16.46
C ALA A 115 -0.87 3.10 -15.16
N ALA A 116 -2.20 3.13 -15.27
CA ALA A 116 -3.08 3.02 -14.11
C ALA A 116 -3.00 1.62 -13.47
N GLU A 117 -2.97 0.55 -14.28
CA GLU A 117 -2.81 -0.81 -13.76
C GLU A 117 -1.42 -1.02 -13.14
N LEU A 118 -0.36 -0.51 -13.79
CA LEU A 118 0.98 -0.55 -13.22
C LEU A 118 1.03 0.20 -11.88
N ALA A 119 0.44 1.40 -11.82
CA ALA A 119 0.37 2.19 -10.60
C ALA A 119 -0.37 1.46 -9.46
N VAL A 120 -1.49 0.78 -9.76
CA VAL A 120 -2.18 -0.09 -8.80
C VAL A 120 -1.24 -1.16 -8.25
N GLY A 121 -0.50 -1.86 -9.12
CA GLY A 121 0.50 -2.84 -8.68
C GLY A 121 1.57 -2.23 -7.78
N PHE A 122 2.12 -1.08 -8.18
CA PHE A 122 3.18 -0.38 -7.45
C PHE A 122 2.76 0.11 -6.06
N THR A 123 1.45 0.25 -5.78
CA THR A 123 0.97 0.53 -4.41
C THR A 123 1.39 -0.54 -3.40
N LEU A 124 1.66 -1.79 -3.83
CA LEU A 124 2.19 -2.84 -2.97
C LEU A 124 3.51 -2.42 -2.31
N LEU A 125 4.40 -1.76 -3.07
CA LEU A 125 5.73 -1.33 -2.64
C LEU A 125 5.71 -0.09 -1.72
N CYS A 126 4.56 0.56 -1.60
CA CYS A 126 4.40 1.84 -0.92
C CYS A 126 4.13 1.69 0.58
N ALA A 127 4.14 2.81 1.30
CA ALA A 127 3.62 2.91 2.66
C ALA A 127 2.11 2.61 2.73
N GLY A 128 1.59 2.53 3.96
CA GLY A 128 0.16 2.37 4.22
C GLY A 128 -0.29 0.93 4.41
N ASN A 129 -1.48 0.78 4.98
CA ASN A 129 -2.09 -0.53 5.24
C ASN A 129 -2.85 -1.06 4.01
N LYS A 130 -3.34 -2.29 4.10
CA LYS A 130 -4.13 -2.95 3.04
C LYS A 130 -5.31 -2.07 2.57
N SER A 131 -6.11 -1.53 3.49
CA SER A 131 -7.33 -0.79 3.14
C SER A 131 -7.01 0.51 2.39
N GLU A 132 -5.99 1.25 2.85
CA GLU A 132 -5.52 2.49 2.23
C GLU A 132 -5.02 2.24 0.80
N LYS A 133 -4.20 1.21 0.59
CA LYS A 133 -3.69 0.84 -0.74
C LYS A 133 -4.82 0.44 -1.70
N LEU A 134 -5.78 -0.35 -1.21
CA LEU A 134 -6.95 -0.76 -1.99
C LEU A 134 -7.83 0.45 -2.37
N ALA A 135 -8.02 1.42 -1.46
CA ALA A 135 -8.78 2.64 -1.72
C ALA A 135 -8.11 3.50 -2.80
N VAL A 136 -6.80 3.73 -2.69
CA VAL A 136 -6.05 4.46 -3.73
C VAL A 136 -6.15 3.75 -5.08
N ALA A 137 -5.94 2.43 -5.10
CA ALA A 137 -6.05 1.64 -6.32
C ALA A 137 -7.45 1.65 -6.94
N TRP A 138 -8.49 1.71 -6.11
CA TRP A 138 -9.88 1.82 -6.57
C TRP A 138 -10.11 3.11 -7.36
N GLU A 139 -9.69 4.24 -6.80
CA GLU A 139 -9.79 5.56 -7.44
C GLU A 139 -9.00 5.62 -8.75
N LEU A 140 -7.80 5.02 -8.78
CA LEU A 140 -6.96 4.96 -9.99
C LEU A 140 -7.68 4.25 -11.16
N ILE A 141 -8.39 3.15 -10.88
CA ILE A 141 -9.12 2.41 -11.92
C ILE A 141 -10.44 3.08 -12.30
N ALA A 142 -11.08 3.78 -11.35
CA ALA A 142 -12.29 4.54 -11.60
C ALA A 142 -12.04 5.77 -12.50
N GLY A 143 -10.78 6.20 -12.62
CA GLY A 143 -10.38 7.37 -13.38
C GLY A 143 -10.47 8.68 -12.60
N SER A 144 -10.67 8.60 -11.28
CA SER A 144 -10.68 9.77 -10.40
C SER A 144 -9.25 10.30 -10.23
N SER A 145 -9.01 11.57 -10.57
CA SER A 145 -7.67 12.15 -10.69
C SER A 145 -6.95 12.42 -9.35
N GLY A 146 -7.49 11.99 -8.21
CA GLY A 146 -7.12 12.56 -6.90
C GLY A 146 -6.72 11.59 -5.79
N GLY A 147 -7.08 10.31 -5.85
CA GLY A 147 -6.85 9.36 -4.75
C GLY A 147 -7.66 9.67 -3.46
N ALA A 148 -8.52 10.69 -3.48
CA ALA A 148 -9.43 11.02 -2.40
C ALA A 148 -10.83 10.50 -2.73
N GLN A 149 -11.43 9.75 -1.81
CA GLN A 149 -12.81 9.30 -1.95
C GLN A 149 -13.75 10.49 -1.80
N SER A 150 -14.59 10.73 -2.81
CA SER A 150 -15.69 11.68 -2.68
C SER A 150 -16.84 11.03 -1.92
N LEU A 151 -17.26 11.64 -0.80
CA LEU A 151 -18.41 11.17 -0.01
C LEU A 151 -19.73 11.37 -0.76
N GLU A 152 -19.84 12.44 -1.56
CA GLU A 152 -21.06 12.76 -2.29
C GLU A 152 -21.22 11.93 -3.57
N ASN A 153 -20.11 11.58 -4.21
CA ASN A 153 -20.11 10.76 -5.42
C ASN A 153 -18.97 9.74 -5.37
N PRO A 154 -19.15 8.64 -4.62
CA PRO A 154 -18.10 7.64 -4.43
C PRO A 154 -17.76 6.96 -5.75
N ALA A 155 -16.47 6.77 -5.99
CA ALA A 155 -15.99 6.14 -7.22
C ALA A 155 -16.56 4.73 -7.38
N ARG A 156 -17.08 4.44 -8.58
CA ARG A 156 -17.73 3.17 -8.89
C ARG A 156 -16.96 2.40 -9.95
N LEU A 157 -16.73 1.12 -9.71
CA LEU A 157 -16.13 0.23 -10.70
C LEU A 157 -17.18 -0.67 -11.34
N THR A 158 -17.17 -0.71 -12.67
CA THR A 158 -17.90 -1.73 -13.43
C THR A 158 -17.24 -3.10 -13.26
N ARG A 159 -17.86 -4.16 -13.79
CA ARG A 159 -17.21 -5.49 -13.84
C ARG A 159 -15.83 -5.45 -14.52
N ARG A 160 -15.69 -4.66 -15.59
CA ARG A 160 -14.39 -4.45 -16.25
C ARG A 160 -13.42 -3.71 -15.32
N GLY A 161 -13.88 -2.71 -14.57
CA GLY A 161 -13.07 -2.00 -13.59
C GLY A 161 -12.53 -2.95 -12.50
N VAL A 162 -13.40 -3.73 -11.86
CA VAL A 162 -13.01 -4.70 -10.82
C VAL A 162 -12.05 -5.75 -11.38
N TRP A 163 -12.27 -6.24 -12.61
CA TRP A 163 -11.32 -7.13 -13.28
C TRP A 163 -9.93 -6.49 -13.45
N ARG A 164 -9.83 -5.23 -13.92
CA ARG A 164 -8.54 -4.53 -14.05
C ARG A 164 -7.84 -4.33 -12.72
N PHE A 165 -8.61 -3.93 -11.70
CA PHE A 165 -8.13 -3.74 -10.32
C PHE A 165 -7.53 -5.03 -9.75
N LEU A 166 -8.27 -6.14 -9.82
CA LEU A 166 -7.79 -7.44 -9.36
C LEU A 166 -6.56 -7.88 -10.15
N ARG A 167 -6.65 -7.83 -11.48
CA ARG A 167 -5.57 -8.26 -12.38
C ARG A 167 -4.26 -7.54 -12.08
N ALA A 168 -4.30 -6.24 -11.85
CA ALA A 168 -3.11 -5.44 -11.56
C ALA A 168 -2.37 -5.98 -10.32
N TYR A 169 -3.09 -6.26 -9.23
CA TYR A 169 -2.47 -6.87 -8.05
C TYR A 169 -1.98 -8.29 -8.29
N LEU A 170 -2.73 -9.12 -9.02
CA LEU A 170 -2.28 -10.47 -9.34
C LEU A 170 -0.97 -10.47 -10.14
N LYS A 171 -0.87 -9.60 -11.15
CA LYS A 171 0.36 -9.41 -11.93
C LYS A 171 1.52 -8.97 -11.05
N MET A 172 1.31 -8.02 -10.16
CA MET A 172 2.37 -7.57 -9.24
C MET A 172 2.78 -8.68 -8.28
N ILE A 173 1.84 -9.40 -7.67
CA ILE A 173 2.15 -10.47 -6.71
C ILE A 173 2.92 -11.62 -7.40
N ILE A 174 2.57 -11.96 -8.63
CA ILE A 174 3.37 -12.91 -9.44
C ILE A 174 4.75 -12.30 -9.76
N GLY A 175 4.81 -11.00 -10.06
CA GLY A 175 6.06 -10.31 -10.40
C GLY A 175 7.06 -10.23 -9.25
N VAL A 176 6.59 -10.11 -8.01
CA VAL A 176 7.43 -10.14 -6.80
C VAL A 176 7.71 -11.58 -6.31
N SER A 177 7.09 -12.60 -6.89
CA SER A 177 7.33 -13.99 -6.52
C SER A 177 8.26 -14.68 -7.51
N GLY A 178 8.99 -15.71 -7.05
CA GLY A 178 9.84 -16.53 -7.92
C GLY A 178 9.07 -17.26 -9.02
N THR A 179 7.73 -17.32 -8.92
CA THR A 179 6.83 -17.91 -9.92
C THR A 179 7.01 -17.28 -11.30
N ILE A 180 7.34 -15.98 -11.39
CA ILE A 180 7.55 -15.31 -12.69
C ILE A 180 8.63 -15.96 -13.56
N ARG A 181 9.65 -16.59 -12.96
CA ARG A 181 10.78 -17.20 -13.68
C ARG A 181 10.39 -18.40 -14.55
N GLY A 182 9.28 -19.05 -14.20
CA GLY A 182 8.75 -20.21 -14.92
C GLY A 182 7.61 -19.88 -15.89
N LEU A 183 7.29 -18.60 -16.09
CA LEU A 183 6.15 -18.16 -16.89
C LEU A 183 6.60 -17.28 -18.05
N THR A 184 6.05 -17.53 -19.23
CA THR A 184 6.07 -16.57 -20.33
C THR A 184 5.16 -15.36 -20.00
N PRO A 185 5.36 -14.20 -20.64
CA PRO A 185 4.47 -13.04 -20.45
C PRO A 185 2.99 -13.35 -20.72
N SER A 186 2.72 -14.19 -21.72
CA SER A 186 1.36 -14.63 -22.07
C SER A 186 0.75 -15.51 -20.98
N GLU A 187 1.50 -16.45 -20.41
CA GLU A 187 1.02 -17.32 -19.34
C GLU A 187 0.72 -16.54 -18.06
N LEU A 188 1.60 -15.60 -17.69
CA LEU A 188 1.38 -14.69 -16.56
C LEU A 188 0.11 -13.85 -16.79
N ALA A 189 -0.01 -13.21 -17.95
CA ALA A 189 -1.18 -12.41 -18.28
C ALA A 189 -2.47 -13.24 -18.23
N CYS A 190 -2.45 -14.45 -18.80
CA CYS A 190 -3.59 -15.36 -18.82
C CYS A 190 -3.97 -15.87 -17.42
N ALA A 191 -2.99 -16.13 -16.55
CA ALA A 191 -3.23 -16.52 -15.16
C ALA A 191 -3.89 -15.39 -14.36
N ALA A 192 -3.33 -14.18 -14.45
CA ALA A 192 -3.87 -13.00 -13.79
C ALA A 192 -5.26 -12.63 -14.33
N ASP A 193 -5.47 -12.69 -15.65
CA ASP A 193 -6.76 -12.42 -16.28
C ASP A 193 -7.84 -13.38 -15.77
N ARG A 194 -7.56 -14.68 -15.73
CA ARG A 194 -8.53 -15.70 -15.29
C ARG A 194 -8.87 -15.58 -13.82
N GLY A 195 -7.87 -15.42 -12.96
CA GLY A 195 -8.07 -15.18 -11.53
C GLY A 195 -8.95 -13.94 -11.29
N ALA A 196 -8.64 -12.84 -11.99
CA ALA A 196 -9.41 -11.60 -11.89
C ALA A 196 -10.85 -11.74 -12.42
N VAL A 197 -11.07 -12.45 -13.53
CA VAL A 197 -12.43 -12.70 -14.07
C VAL A 197 -13.27 -13.50 -13.07
N TRP A 198 -12.72 -14.58 -12.52
CA TRP A 198 -13.41 -15.42 -11.56
C TRP A 198 -13.77 -14.64 -10.29
N MET A 199 -12.81 -13.90 -9.72
CA MET A 199 -13.06 -13.08 -8.52
C MET A 199 -14.05 -11.94 -8.78
N ALA A 200 -13.96 -11.24 -9.93
CA ALA A 200 -14.94 -10.23 -10.30
C ALA A 200 -16.36 -10.83 -10.42
N ALA A 201 -16.49 -12.06 -10.90
CA ALA A 201 -17.77 -12.75 -10.92
C ALA A 201 -18.33 -13.03 -9.52
N LEU A 202 -17.48 -13.42 -8.56
CA LEU A 202 -17.87 -13.63 -7.16
C LEU A 202 -18.33 -12.33 -6.50
N VAL A 203 -17.55 -11.26 -6.63
CA VAL A 203 -17.87 -9.92 -6.11
C VAL A 203 -19.27 -9.48 -6.58
N PHE A 204 -19.52 -9.55 -7.89
CA PHE A 204 -20.82 -9.13 -8.45
C PHE A 204 -21.96 -10.11 -8.20
N LYS A 205 -21.67 -11.40 -7.95
CA LYS A 205 -22.71 -12.38 -7.57
C LYS A 205 -23.25 -12.06 -6.18
N ASP A 206 -22.35 -11.74 -5.26
CA ASP A 206 -22.67 -11.47 -3.86
C ASP A 206 -23.31 -10.08 -3.67
N ALA A 207 -22.81 -9.06 -4.38
CA ALA A 207 -23.40 -7.72 -4.39
C ALA A 207 -24.90 -7.76 -4.81
N LYS A 208 -25.27 -8.61 -5.77
CA LYS A 208 -26.67 -8.81 -6.20
C LYS A 208 -27.55 -9.46 -5.14
N GLY A 209 -26.98 -10.26 -4.24
CA GLY A 209 -27.72 -10.97 -3.19
C GLY A 209 -28.06 -10.09 -1.99
N ARG A 210 -27.31 -9.01 -1.74
CA ARG A 210 -27.46 -8.16 -0.55
C ARG A 210 -28.39 -6.97 -0.74
N THR A 211 -28.62 -6.52 -1.96
CA THR A 211 -29.49 -5.37 -2.24
C THR A 211 -30.88 -5.84 -2.69
N ARG A 212 -31.88 -5.65 -1.81
CA ARG A 212 -33.29 -5.98 -2.05
C ARG A 212 -33.95 -5.14 -3.17
N HIS A 213 -33.28 -4.06 -3.61
CA HIS A 213 -33.74 -3.18 -4.68
C HIS A 213 -32.91 -3.36 -5.95
N GLN A 214 -33.60 -3.83 -6.98
CA GLN A 214 -33.14 -4.28 -8.28
C GLN A 214 -32.77 -3.11 -9.21
N ALA A 215 -31.92 -2.19 -8.77
CA ALA A 215 -31.44 -1.08 -9.60
C ALA A 215 -30.04 -1.39 -10.16
N ASN A 216 -30.01 -2.01 -11.34
CA ASN A 216 -28.90 -2.00 -12.30
C ASN A 216 -27.47 -2.08 -11.71
N HIS A 217 -27.08 -3.24 -11.15
CA HIS A 217 -25.72 -3.55 -10.63
C HIS A 217 -24.62 -3.61 -11.71
N LYS A 218 -24.53 -2.63 -12.59
CA LYS A 218 -23.47 -2.52 -13.58
C LYS A 218 -22.15 -2.07 -12.94
N SER A 219 -22.20 -1.45 -11.77
CA SER A 219 -21.04 -1.03 -10.98
C SER A 219 -21.26 -1.16 -9.48
N ILE A 220 -20.16 -1.21 -8.74
CA ILE A 220 -20.12 -1.26 -7.27
C ILE A 220 -19.20 -0.16 -6.74
N THR A 221 -19.38 0.25 -5.49
CA THR A 221 -18.50 1.17 -4.76
C THR A 221 -17.37 0.41 -4.05
N PHE A 222 -16.42 1.15 -3.47
CA PHE A 222 -15.39 0.55 -2.63
C PHE A 222 -15.99 -0.09 -1.37
N ASP A 223 -17.03 0.52 -0.78
CA ASP A 223 -17.71 -0.03 0.39
C ASP A 223 -18.42 -1.35 0.08
N ASP A 224 -19.08 -1.46 -1.07
CA ASP A 224 -19.67 -2.72 -1.54
C ASP A 224 -18.61 -3.83 -1.65
N PHE A 225 -17.42 -3.48 -2.14
CA PHE A 225 -16.28 -4.39 -2.25
C PHE A 225 -15.72 -4.78 -0.86
N ALA A 226 -15.62 -3.82 0.06
CA ALA A 226 -15.17 -4.06 1.43
C ALA A 226 -16.14 -4.98 2.19
N VAL A 227 -17.45 -4.80 2.02
CA VAL A 227 -18.48 -5.68 2.57
C VAL A 227 -18.32 -7.10 2.00
N TRP A 228 -18.19 -7.26 0.67
CA TRP A 228 -17.92 -8.57 0.08
C TRP A 228 -16.67 -9.24 0.69
N TYR A 229 -15.59 -8.49 0.85
CA TYR A 229 -14.35 -9.01 1.42
C TYR A 229 -14.54 -9.52 2.85
N THR A 230 -15.18 -8.72 3.72
CA THR A 230 -15.44 -9.06 5.13
C THR A 230 -16.36 -10.28 5.25
N PHE A 231 -17.39 -10.40 4.42
CA PHE A 231 -18.38 -11.47 4.50
C PHE A 231 -18.07 -12.66 3.57
N GLY A 232 -16.81 -13.09 3.58
CA GLY A 232 -16.37 -14.34 2.94
C GLY A 232 -15.40 -14.16 1.78
N GLY A 233 -15.31 -12.97 1.17
CA GLY A 233 -14.33 -12.69 0.12
C GLY A 233 -12.88 -12.92 0.58
N TYR A 234 -12.57 -12.69 1.85
CA TYR A 234 -11.25 -12.95 2.44
C TYR A 234 -10.78 -14.41 2.29
N GLN A 235 -11.69 -15.38 2.17
CA GLN A 235 -11.33 -16.81 2.02
C GLN A 235 -10.71 -17.11 0.65
N VAL A 236 -11.16 -16.40 -0.39
CA VAL A 236 -10.71 -16.55 -1.77
C VAL A 236 -9.72 -15.47 -2.21
N ALA A 237 -9.63 -14.39 -1.43
CA ALA A 237 -8.84 -13.20 -1.70
C ALA A 237 -7.85 -12.89 -0.58
N SER A 238 -7.44 -13.90 0.20
CA SER A 238 -6.48 -13.74 1.31
C SER A 238 -5.13 -13.20 0.85
N TRP A 239 -4.80 -13.35 -0.43
CA TRP A 239 -3.61 -12.74 -1.03
C TRP A 239 -3.62 -11.20 -0.96
N PHE A 240 -4.76 -10.53 -0.76
CA PHE A 240 -4.79 -9.09 -0.49
C PHE A 240 -4.09 -8.70 0.81
N GLU A 241 -3.95 -9.63 1.76
CA GLU A 241 -3.17 -9.39 2.97
C GLU A 241 -1.70 -9.12 2.63
N LEU A 242 -1.20 -9.63 1.51
CA LEU A 242 0.15 -9.35 1.01
C LEU A 242 0.31 -7.91 0.49
N LEU A 243 -0.73 -7.08 0.46
CA LEU A 243 -0.56 -5.66 0.18
C LEU A 243 0.01 -4.90 1.39
N ASP A 244 -0.11 -5.48 2.58
CA ASP A 244 0.51 -4.94 3.77
C ASP A 244 1.94 -5.49 3.90
N LEU A 245 2.94 -4.62 3.70
CA LEU A 245 4.36 -4.99 3.75
C LEU A 245 4.78 -5.57 5.10
N ASN A 246 4.07 -5.23 6.19
CA ASN A 246 4.33 -5.79 7.51
C ASN A 246 4.11 -7.31 7.54
N LYS A 247 3.21 -7.82 6.68
CA LYS A 247 2.92 -9.26 6.58
C LYS A 247 3.96 -10.06 5.82
N TRP A 248 4.91 -9.39 5.17
CA TRP A 248 6.04 -10.02 4.51
C TRP A 248 7.20 -10.30 5.47
N ALA A 249 7.05 -10.06 6.78
CA ALA A 249 8.17 -10.04 7.73
C ALA A 249 9.29 -9.08 7.29
N VAL A 250 8.98 -8.07 6.48
CA VAL A 250 9.93 -7.04 5.99
C VAL A 250 10.43 -6.17 7.15
N VAL A 251 9.65 -6.10 8.23
CA VAL A 251 9.98 -5.43 9.49
C VAL A 251 10.67 -6.43 10.41
N ALA A 252 11.97 -6.66 10.21
CA ALA A 252 12.81 -7.23 11.25
C ALA A 252 13.78 -6.13 11.71
N SER A 253 13.58 -5.71 12.96
CA SER A 253 14.44 -4.94 13.86
C SER A 253 14.89 -3.51 13.46
N ASP A 254 14.05 -2.52 13.76
CA ASP A 254 14.52 -1.19 14.24
C ASP A 254 14.09 -0.93 15.70
N GLU A 255 13.28 -1.81 16.30
CA GLU A 255 13.00 -1.75 17.74
C GLU A 255 14.16 -2.43 18.48
N THR A 256 15.10 -1.61 18.91
CA THR A 256 16.04 -1.95 19.97
C THR A 256 15.23 -2.40 21.19
N GLU A 257 15.42 -3.67 21.56
CA GLU A 257 14.99 -4.21 22.83
C GLU A 257 15.51 -3.30 23.95
N SER A 258 14.64 -2.42 24.45
CA SER A 258 14.82 -1.78 25.74
C SER A 258 14.52 -2.83 26.80
N THR A 259 15.44 -3.79 26.94
CA THR A 259 15.51 -4.65 28.11
C THR A 259 15.97 -3.78 29.28
N THR A 260 15.05 -3.05 29.90
CA THR A 260 15.23 -2.65 31.29
C THR A 260 15.21 -3.93 32.12
N SER A 261 16.41 -4.46 32.34
CA SER A 261 16.73 -5.40 33.40
C SER A 261 16.39 -4.75 34.72
N TRP A 262 15.20 -5.05 35.24
CA TRP A 262 14.87 -4.80 36.63
C TRP A 262 15.60 -5.85 37.46
N GLU A 263 16.85 -5.55 37.84
CA GLU A 263 17.55 -6.30 38.86
C GLU A 263 16.85 -6.08 40.21
N GLU A 264 16.07 -7.07 40.60
CA GLU A 264 15.51 -7.20 41.94
C GLU A 264 16.63 -7.56 42.92
N SER A 265 17.30 -6.54 43.47
CA SER A 265 18.21 -6.72 44.61
C SER A 265 17.48 -6.41 45.92
N GLY A 266 17.36 -7.45 46.75
CA GLY A 266 16.73 -7.43 48.08
C GLY A 266 17.47 -6.57 49.13
N PRO A 267 16.93 -6.55 50.37
CA PRO A 267 17.08 -5.43 51.29
C PRO A 267 18.37 -5.50 52.12
N ILE A 268 19.07 -4.36 52.25
CA ILE A 268 20.07 -4.16 53.31
C ILE A 268 19.58 -3.06 54.24
N ALA A 269 19.42 -3.44 55.51
CA ALA A 269 18.99 -2.59 56.60
C ALA A 269 20.15 -1.85 57.29
N ARG A 270 19.77 -0.79 58.03
CA ARG A 270 20.51 -0.05 59.09
C ARG A 270 21.44 1.07 58.60
N SER A 271 21.53 2.24 59.21
CA SER A 271 20.86 2.90 60.34
C SER A 271 21.41 4.34 60.42
N ASN A 272 20.59 5.29 60.90
CA ASN A 272 20.94 6.57 61.56
C ASN A 272 21.78 7.61 60.76
N SER A 273 21.65 8.92 60.92
CA SER A 273 21.07 9.77 61.98
C SER A 273 20.99 11.24 61.51
N ASN A 274 20.10 12.00 62.17
CA ASN A 274 20.15 13.44 62.50
C ASN A 274 19.85 14.47 61.40
N GLU A 275 18.74 15.20 61.55
CA GLU A 275 18.63 16.60 62.07
C GLU A 275 18.70 17.60 60.90
N THR A 276 17.86 18.63 60.68
CA THR A 276 16.96 19.43 61.53
C THR A 276 16.09 20.32 60.62
N SER A 277 14.81 20.50 61.01
CA SER A 277 13.92 21.69 60.94
C SER A 277 14.16 22.86 59.94
N ASN A 278 13.13 23.20 59.14
CA ASN A 278 12.29 24.45 59.19
C ASN A 278 11.37 24.51 57.94
N ALA A 279 10.03 24.50 58.05
CA ALA A 279 9.13 25.67 58.13
C ALA A 279 9.39 26.71 57.01
N SER A 280 8.48 27.12 56.10
CA SER A 280 7.12 27.64 56.30
C SER A 280 6.46 28.01 54.96
N GLY A 281 5.12 28.02 54.90
CA GLY A 281 4.28 28.87 54.01
C GLY A 281 3.99 28.32 52.60
N GLY A 282 2.77 28.29 52.04
CA GLY A 282 1.48 28.85 52.42
C GLY A 282 0.75 29.38 51.19
N ARG A 283 -0.42 28.78 50.86
CA ARG A 283 -1.65 29.32 50.19
C ARG A 283 -1.53 30.08 48.84
N ARG A 284 -2.18 29.60 47.77
CA ARG A 284 -3.55 29.93 47.23
C ARG A 284 -3.72 31.35 46.65
N ASP A 285 -4.04 31.41 45.35
CA ASP A 285 -5.06 32.25 44.65
C ASP A 285 -4.95 31.87 43.15
N GLN A 286 -5.95 31.56 42.31
CA GLN A 286 -7.37 31.91 42.15
C GLN A 286 -7.67 33.39 41.89
N SER A 287 -7.79 33.73 40.60
CA SER A 287 -8.69 34.73 39.99
C SER A 287 -8.58 34.53 38.47
N ASP A 288 -9.59 34.07 37.73
CA ASP A 288 -10.83 34.76 37.33
C ASP A 288 -10.60 36.06 36.57
N ASP A 289 -11.33 36.21 35.45
CA ASP A 289 -11.72 37.41 34.67
C ASP A 289 -11.76 37.01 33.17
N ASN A 290 -12.84 36.46 32.62
CA ASN A 290 -14.14 37.08 32.30
C ASN A 290 -14.03 38.38 31.47
N TYR A 291 -14.22 38.27 30.16
CA TYR A 291 -14.64 39.38 29.30
C TYR A 291 -15.86 38.94 28.47
N SER A 292 -16.96 39.61 28.78
CA SER A 292 -18.29 39.51 28.20
C SER A 292 -18.38 40.32 26.90
N GLU A 293 -19.24 39.81 26.01
CA GLU A 293 -20.23 40.50 25.14
C GLU A 293 -19.89 41.89 24.56
N ASP A 294 -19.99 41.99 23.23
CA ASP A 294 -20.57 43.18 22.61
C ASP A 294 -21.45 42.76 21.42
N ASP A 295 -22.65 43.35 21.43
CA ASP A 295 -23.78 43.17 20.53
C ASP A 295 -23.56 43.96 19.22
N GLY A 296 -24.35 43.67 18.19
CA GLY A 296 -24.42 44.54 17.02
C GLY A 296 -25.18 43.93 15.85
N ASP A 297 -26.50 44.08 15.90
CA ASP A 297 -27.45 43.91 14.80
C ASP A 297 -27.03 44.67 13.53
N ASP A 298 -27.41 44.16 12.35
CA ASP A 298 -28.12 44.97 11.36
C ASP A 298 -28.68 44.07 10.24
N ASP A 299 -30.00 44.15 10.11
CA ASP A 299 -30.82 43.68 9.00
C ASP A 299 -30.40 44.33 7.67
N ASP A 300 -30.45 43.60 6.56
CA ASP A 300 -30.92 44.21 5.30
C ASP A 300 -31.64 43.19 4.42
N ASP A 301 -32.79 43.65 3.96
CA ASP A 301 -33.80 43.00 3.16
C ASP A 301 -33.41 42.94 1.67
N GLY A 302 -34.07 42.05 0.93
CA GLY A 302 -34.56 42.44 -0.40
C GLY A 302 -34.00 41.72 -1.62
N LEU A 303 -34.77 40.71 -2.05
CA LEU A 303 -35.34 40.58 -3.39
C LEU A 303 -34.45 40.87 -4.63
N LEU A 304 -34.07 39.81 -5.35
CA LEU A 304 -34.60 39.47 -6.70
C LEU A 304 -34.06 38.10 -7.18
#